data_AF-A0A8T6WY40-F1
#
_entry.id   AF-A0A8T6WY40-F1
#
_cell.length_a   1.000
_cell.length_b   1.000
_cell.length_c   1.000
_cell.angle_alpha   90.00
_cell.angle_beta   90.00
_cell.angle_gamma   90.00
#
_symmetry.space_group_name_H-M   'P 1'
#
loop_
_entity.id
_entity.type
_entity.pdbx_description
1 polymer ?
#
loop_
_entity_poly.entity_id
_entity_poly.type
_entity_poly.pdbx_seq_one_letter_code
_entity_poly.pdbx_strand_id
1 'polypeptide(L)'
;CLYFNTMRHDPGKPDWPDRDRFVLSKGHAAPALYAVLAECGYFSKKLLPSLRKLGSPLQGHPDMKRLPGIEMSTGSLGQGISTALGM
;
A
#
# COMPACT_ATOMS: atom_id res chain seq x y z
N CYS A 1 4.92 -5.67 12.78
CA CYS A 1 6.24 -5.15 13.20
C CYS A 1 6.88 -4.13 12.25
N LEU A 2 6.59 -4.05 10.93
CA LEU A 2 7.22 -3.03 10.07
C LEU A 2 6.62 -1.62 10.25
N TYR A 3 5.40 -1.39 9.75
CA TYR A 3 4.75 -0.08 9.81
C TYR A 3 4.61 0.48 11.23
N PHE A 4 4.26 -0.35 12.21
CA PHE A 4 3.98 0.11 13.57
C PHE A 4 5.22 0.24 14.48
N ASN A 5 6.44 0.00 13.99
CA ASN A 5 7.63 0.03 14.84
C ASN A 5 8.92 0.42 14.11
N THR A 6 9.17 -0.14 12.93
CA THR A 6 10.49 -0.02 12.27
C THR A 6 10.52 1.00 11.14
N MET A 7 9.46 1.06 10.33
CA MET A 7 9.45 1.94 9.16
C MET A 7 9.31 3.40 9.58
N ARG A 8 10.11 4.27 8.96
CA ARG A 8 9.95 5.72 8.99
C ARG A 8 8.91 6.10 7.94
N HIS A 9 7.71 6.43 8.38
CA HIS A 9 6.65 6.87 7.48
C HIS A 9 5.68 7.81 8.20
N ASP A 10 4.95 8.63 7.43
CA ASP A 10 3.96 9.57 7.95
C ASP A 10 2.70 9.53 7.05
N PRO A 11 1.55 9.03 7.55
CA PRO A 11 0.29 9.04 6.83
C PRO A 11 -0.22 10.44 6.46
N GLY A 12 0.15 11.48 7.21
CA GLY A 12 -0.17 12.87 6.90
C GLY A 12 0.74 13.48 5.82
N LYS A 13 1.85 12.81 5.49
CA LYS A 13 2.80 13.20 4.44
C LYS A 13 3.18 11.98 3.59
N PRO A 14 2.23 11.40 2.83
CA PRO A 14 2.46 10.18 2.05
C PRO A 14 3.51 10.35 0.95
N ASP A 15 3.81 11.58 0.54
CA ASP A 15 4.82 11.92 -0.47
C ASP A 15 6.15 12.39 0.13
N TRP A 16 6.37 12.21 1.44
CA TRP A 16 7.63 12.57 2.12
C TRP A 16 8.83 11.87 1.45
N PRO A 17 9.79 12.62 0.86
CA PRO A 17 10.87 12.01 0.08
C PRO A 17 11.76 11.01 0.82
N ASP A 18 12.08 11.27 2.10
CA ASP A 18 13.03 10.46 2.88
C ASP A 18 12.39 9.33 3.69
N ARG A 19 11.09 9.08 3.51
CA ARG A 19 10.40 7.97 4.18
C ARG A 19 10.85 6.63 3.62
N ASP A 20 10.79 5.59 4.44
CA ASP A 20 11.01 4.24 3.99
C ASP A 20 9.89 3.81 3.01
N ARG A 21 10.27 3.16 1.91
CA ARG A 21 9.35 2.66 0.89
C ARG A 21 9.03 1.20 1.12
N PHE A 22 7.76 0.83 0.97
CA PHE A 22 7.32 -0.56 1.05
C PHE A 22 6.61 -0.99 -0.22
N VAL A 23 7.08 -2.08 -0.83
CA VAL A 23 6.47 -2.68 -2.02
C VAL A 23 5.97 -4.08 -1.67
N LEU A 24 4.65 -4.29 -1.73
CA LEU A 24 4.06 -5.62 -1.59
C LEU A 24 4.22 -6.40 -2.91
N SER A 25 5.37 -7.04 -3.12
CA SER A 25 5.61 -7.80 -4.37
C SER A 25 4.64 -8.98 -4.54
N LYS A 26 4.11 -9.54 -3.44
CA LYS A 26 3.01 -10.51 -3.47
C LYS A 26 1.67 -9.78 -3.56
N GLY A 27 1.36 -9.20 -4.72
CA GLY A 27 0.19 -8.32 -4.90
C GLY A 27 -1.16 -8.97 -4.55
N HIS A 28 -1.29 -10.30 -4.64
CA HIS A 28 -2.51 -11.03 -4.26
C HIS A 28 -2.86 -10.90 -2.76
N ALA A 29 -1.91 -10.49 -1.92
CA ALA A 29 -2.13 -10.24 -0.50
C ALA A 29 -2.52 -8.78 -0.20
N ALA A 30 -3.06 -8.05 -1.18
CA ALA A 30 -3.48 -6.64 -1.06
C ALA A 30 -4.30 -6.34 0.20
N PRO A 31 -5.27 -7.18 0.65
CA PRO A 31 -6.06 -6.90 1.84
C PRO A 31 -5.22 -6.71 3.11
N ALA A 32 -4.08 -7.41 3.23
CA ALA A 32 -3.18 -7.26 4.38
C ALA A 32 -2.51 -5.88 4.38
N LEU A 33 -2.03 -5.42 3.21
CA LEU A 33 -1.46 -4.07 3.09
C LEU A 33 -2.54 -3.01 3.35
N TYR A 34 -3.74 -3.17 2.82
CA TYR A 34 -4.83 -2.23 3.06
C TYR A 34 -5.23 -2.12 4.52
N ALA A 35 -5.30 -3.25 5.24
CA ALA A 35 -5.57 -3.24 6.67
C ALA A 35 -4.50 -2.43 7.41
N VAL A 36 -3.22 -2.66 7.11
CA VAL A 36 -2.11 -1.93 7.73
C VAL A 36 -2.18 -0.43 7.42
N LEU A 37 -2.37 -0.04 6.15
CA LEU A 37 -2.45 1.36 5.76
C LEU A 37 -3.66 2.07 6.39
N ALA A 38 -4.81 1.40 6.51
CA ALA A 38 -5.99 1.93 7.19
C ALA A 38 -5.77 2.10 8.70
N GLU A 39 -5.07 1.16 9.34
CA GLU A 39 -4.69 1.24 10.75
C GLU A 39 -3.66 2.36 11.01
N CYS A 40 -2.71 2.54 10.09
CA CYS A 40 -1.78 3.66 10.13
C CYS A 40 -2.45 5.01 9.88
N GLY A 41 -3.62 5.05 9.23
CA GLY A 41 -4.35 6.30 8.97
C GLY A 41 -4.12 6.92 7.59
N TYR A 42 -3.61 6.16 6.61
CA TYR A 42 -3.49 6.62 5.21
C TYR A 42 -4.86 6.83 4.56
N PHE A 43 -5.87 6.08 5.00
CA PHE A 43 -7.25 6.25 4.58
C PHE A 43 -8.21 5.70 5.65
N SER A 44 -9.49 6.03 5.54
CA SER A 44 -10.51 5.62 6.52
C SER A 44 -10.74 4.11 6.50
N LYS A 45 -10.75 3.48 7.68
CA LYS A 45 -11.11 2.06 7.86
C LYS A 45 -12.51 1.72 7.34
N LYS A 46 -13.41 2.70 7.26
CA LYS A 46 -14.76 2.54 6.67
C LYS A 46 -14.73 2.11 5.20
N LEU A 47 -13.60 2.28 4.53
CA LEU A 47 -13.39 1.86 3.15
C LEU A 47 -13.15 0.34 3.04
N LEU A 48 -12.62 -0.33 4.06
CA LEU A 48 -12.24 -1.74 3.99
C LEU A 48 -13.36 -2.68 3.46
N PRO A 49 -14.65 -2.52 3.84
CA PRO A 49 -15.74 -3.34 3.29
C PRO A 49 -15.97 -3.15 1.78
N SER A 50 -15.48 -2.08 1.17
CA SER A 50 -15.60 -1.84 -0.27
C SER A 50 -14.54 -2.58 -1.10
N LEU A 51 -13.68 -3.40 -0.49
CA LEU A 51 -12.68 -4.21 -1.18
C LEU A 51 -13.30 -4.93 -2.39
N ARG A 52 -12.68 -4.74 -3.57
CA ARG A 52 -13.07 -5.33 -4.86
C ARG A 52 -14.50 -5.01 -5.31
N LYS A 53 -15.12 -3.97 -4.76
CA LYS A 53 -16.38 -3.42 -5.30
C LYS A 53 -16.08 -2.44 -6.43
N LEU A 54 -17.00 -2.36 -7.39
CA LEU A 54 -16.90 -1.40 -8.49
C LEU A 54 -16.80 0.03 -7.93
N GLY A 55 -15.88 0.83 -8.46
CA GLY A 55 -15.63 2.20 -8.00
C GLY A 55 -14.83 2.32 -6.70
N SER A 56 -14.58 1.22 -5.98
CA SER A 56 -13.72 1.23 -4.80
C SER A 56 -12.27 1.54 -5.18
N PRO A 57 -11.52 2.29 -4.37
CA PRO A 57 -10.08 2.41 -4.55
C PRO A 57 -9.32 1.16 -4.07
N LEU A 58 -9.95 0.30 -3.25
CA LEU A 58 -9.38 -0.96 -2.76
C LEU A 58 -9.57 -2.09 -3.78
N GLN A 59 -8.60 -2.21 -4.67
CA GLN A 59 -8.60 -3.18 -5.77
C GLN A 59 -8.11 -4.57 -5.34
N GLY A 60 -8.29 -5.59 -6.20
CA GLY A 60 -7.84 -6.97 -5.93
C GLY A 60 -6.32 -7.11 -5.77
N HIS A 61 -5.57 -6.17 -6.33
CA HIS A 61 -4.14 -5.98 -6.15
C HIS A 61 -3.86 -4.51 -5.82
N PRO A 62 -2.71 -4.16 -5.23
CA PRO A 62 -2.35 -2.76 -4.97
C PRO A 62 -2.39 -1.92 -6.24
N ASP A 63 -2.94 -0.70 -6.14
CA ASP A 63 -2.98 0.29 -7.21
C ASP A 63 -2.45 1.63 -6.68
N MET A 64 -1.24 2.01 -7.12
CA MET A 64 -0.55 3.22 -6.66
C MET A 64 -1.27 4.52 -7.05
N LYS A 65 -2.20 4.48 -8.01
CA LYS A 65 -2.96 5.67 -8.44
C LYS A 65 -4.23 5.90 -7.61
N ARG A 66 -4.63 4.92 -6.79
CA ARG A 66 -5.92 4.93 -6.10
C ARG A 66 -5.83 5.25 -4.62
N LEU A 67 -4.72 4.91 -3.97
CA LEU A 67 -4.56 5.08 -2.52
C LEU A 67 -3.16 5.60 -2.17
N PRO A 68 -3.07 6.56 -1.24
CA PRO A 68 -1.78 7.00 -0.71
C PRO A 68 -1.12 5.88 0.10
N GLY A 69 0.22 5.88 0.11
CA GLY A 69 1.02 4.86 0.80
C GLY A 69 1.21 3.54 0.02
N ILE A 70 0.70 3.46 -1.21
CA ILE A 70 1.01 2.37 -2.15
C ILE A 70 2.10 2.85 -3.11
N GLU A 71 3.32 2.34 -2.96
CA GLU A 71 4.46 2.77 -3.77
C GLU A 71 4.40 2.27 -5.22
N MET A 72 3.73 1.16 -5.48
CA MET A 72 3.71 0.51 -6.78
C MET A 72 2.43 -0.31 -6.98
N SER A 73 1.85 -0.25 -8.17
CA SER A 73 0.86 -1.23 -8.61
C SER A 73 1.53 -2.59 -8.83
N THR A 74 1.11 -3.60 -8.07
CA THR A 74 1.66 -4.96 -8.15
C THR A 74 0.58 -5.96 -8.54
N GLY A 75 0.96 -7.19 -8.86
CA GLY A 75 0.03 -8.26 -9.24
C GLY A 75 0.70 -9.28 -10.17
N SER A 76 1.45 -8.77 -11.14
CA SER A 76 2.43 -9.55 -11.89
C SER A 76 3.58 -9.94 -10.95
N LEU A 77 3.73 -11.23 -10.69
CA LEU A 77 4.73 -11.74 -9.74
C LEU A 77 6.14 -11.41 -10.22
N GLY A 78 7.01 -11.06 -9.26
CA GLY A 78 8.41 -10.70 -9.52
C GLY A 78 8.65 -9.25 -9.96
N GLN A 79 7.63 -8.53 -10.45
CA GLN A 79 7.84 -7.12 -10.82
C GLN A 79 8.05 -6.21 -9.59
N GLY A 80 7.34 -6.49 -8.49
CA GLY A 80 7.44 -5.69 -7.27
C GLY A 80 8.84 -5.66 -6.67
N ILE A 81 9.55 -6.80 -6.66
CA ILE A 81 10.93 -6.85 -6.17
C ILE A 81 11.88 -6.08 -7.10
N SER A 82 11.73 -6.19 -8.42
CA SER A 82 12.55 -5.46 -9.38
C SER A 82 12.39 -3.95 -9.24
N THR A 83 11.16 -3.47 -9.04
CA THR A 83 10.90 -2.06 -8.80
C THR A 83 11.46 -1.60 -7.45
N ALA A 84 11.33 -2.40 -6.39
CA ALA A 84 11.89 -2.07 -5.08
C ALA A 84 13.43 -1.96 -5.10
N LEU A 85 14.12 -2.71 -5.97
CA LEU A 85 15.58 -2.58 -6.14
C LEU A 85 16.00 -1.28 -6.82
N GLY A 86 15.10 -0.63 -7.57
CA GLY A 86 15.36 0.65 -8.24
C GLY A 86 14.91 1.89 -7.44
N MET A 87 14.34 1.68 -6.24
CA MET A 87 13.91 2.74 -5.32
C MET A 87 15.04 3.10 -4.36
#